data_AF-A0A497RFJ5-F1
#
_entry.id   AF-A0A497RFJ5-F1
#
_cell.length_a   1.000
_cell.length_b   1.000
_cell.length_c   1.000
_cell.angle_alpha   90.00
_cell.angle_beta   90.00
_cell.angle_gamma   90.00
#
_symmetry.space_group_name_H-M   'P 1'
#
loop_
_entity.id
_entity.type
_entity.pdbx_description
1 polymer ?
#
loop_
_entity_poly.entity_id
_entity_poly.type
_entity_poly.pdbx_seq_one_letter_code
_entity_poly.pdbx_strand_id
1 'polypeptide(L)' 'MIVLNFEIKFENNKWVANDGEITVVGKTLIELDENLKKILKKKYRNAKIKVNMSFDEYTISTWKYMFFTFIEPFILM' A
#
# COMPACT_ATOMS: atom_id res chain seq x y z
N MET A 1 3.29 1.74 -19.45
CA MET A 1 3.42 1.33 -18.04
C MET A 1 2.74 2.39 -17.21
N ILE A 2 1.78 2.02 -16.36
CA ILE A 2 1.01 2.95 -15.54
C ILE A 2 1.62 2.98 -14.15
N VAL A 3 1.85 4.17 -13.59
CA VAL A 3 2.39 4.34 -12.23
C VAL A 3 1.29 4.95 -11.38
N LEU A 4 0.97 4.31 -10.25
CA LEU A 4 -0.01 4.77 -9.29
C LEU A 4 0.68 4.96 -7.94
N ASN A 5 0.40 6.08 -7.28
CA ASN A 5 1.00 6.42 -5.99
C ASN A 5 -0.11 6.46 -4.95
N PHE A 6 -0.18 5.44 -4.10
CA PHE A 6 -1.16 5.37 -3.04
C PHE A 6 -0.58 5.90 -1.73
N GLU A 7 -1.33 6.77 -1.08
CA GLU A 7 -1.14 7.13 0.32
C GLU A 7 -1.99 6.18 1.18
N ILE A 8 -1.35 5.52 2.14
CA ILE A 8 -1.98 4.57 3.03
C ILE A 8 -2.16 5.19 4.42
N LYS A 9 -3.41 5.19 4.91
CA LYS A 9 -3.82 5.69 6.22
C LYS A 9 -4.59 4.62 6.98
N PHE A 10 -4.52 4.68 8.31
CA PHE A 10 -5.36 3.87 9.18
C PHE A 10 -6.38 4.78 9.88
N GLU A 11 -7.62 4.72 9.43
CA GLU A 11 -8.69 5.59 9.88
C GLU A 11 -9.94 4.75 10.17
N ASN A 12 -10.69 5.11 11.21
CA ASN A 12 -11.95 4.44 11.56
C ASN A 12 -11.83 2.91 11.66
N ASN A 13 -10.71 2.43 12.23
CA ASN A 13 -10.38 1.01 12.39
C ASN A 13 -10.25 0.23 11.05
N LYS A 14 -9.83 0.92 9.98
CA LYS A 14 -9.61 0.34 8.65
C LYS A 14 -8.38 0.97 8.00
N TRP A 15 -7.73 0.20 7.16
CA TRP A 15 -6.72 0.70 6.23
C TRP A 15 -7.41 1.29 5.00
N VAL A 16 -6.95 2.46 4.59
CA VAL A 16 -7.40 3.20 3.42
C VAL A 16 -6.18 3.46 2.55
N ALA A 17 -6.24 3.06 1.28
CA ALA A 17 -5.26 3.43 0.25
C ALA A 17 -5.92 4.38 -0.74
N ASN A 18 -5.33 5.56 -0.97
CA ASN A 18 -5.86 6.56 -1.87
C ASN A 18 -4.77 7.10 -2.82
N ASP A 19 -5.02 7.11 -4.14
CA ASP A 19 -4.12 7.73 -5.14
C ASP A 19 -4.66 9.06 -5.72
N GLY A 20 -5.76 9.57 -5.18
CA GLY A 20 -6.50 10.73 -5.65
C GLY A 20 -7.69 10.39 -6.55
N GLU A 21 -7.64 9.27 -7.29
CA GLU A 21 -8.73 8.80 -8.15
C GLU A 21 -9.38 7.50 -7.65
N ILE A 22 -8.59 6.66 -6.97
CA ILE A 22 -8.94 5.33 -6.53
C ILE A 22 -8.79 5.31 -5.02
N THR A 23 -9.90 5.03 -4.34
CA THR A 23 -9.91 4.76 -2.90
C THR A 23 -10.21 3.28 -2.67
N VAL A 24 -9.34 2.62 -1.90
CA VAL A 24 -9.47 1.21 -1.53
C VAL A 24 -9.43 1.09 -0.01
N VAL A 25 -10.27 0.22 0.53
CA VAL A 25 -10.38 0.00 1.97
C VAL A 25 -10.21 -1.48 2.33
N GLY A 26 -9.67 -1.76 3.51
CA GLY A 26 -9.57 -3.10 4.07
C GLY A 26 -9.44 -3.03 5.60
N LYS A 27 -9.95 -4.03 6.34
CA LYS A 27 -9.79 -4.08 7.80
C LYS A 27 -8.36 -4.44 8.19
N THR A 28 -7.66 -5.19 7.33
CA THR A 28 -6.25 -5.56 7.47
C THR A 28 -5.46 -5.11 6.24
N LEU A 29 -4.12 -5.06 6.33
CA LEU A 29 -3.26 -4.81 5.18
C LEU A 29 -3.39 -5.89 4.09
N ILE A 30 -3.66 -7.15 4.50
CA ILE A 30 -3.88 -8.27 3.57
C ILE A 30 -5.18 -8.04 2.78
N GLU A 31 -6.26 -7.70 3.47
CA GLU A 31 -7.54 -7.40 2.83
C GLU A 31 -7.44 -6.18 1.91
N LEU A 32 -6.67 -5.16 2.31
CA LEU A 32 -6.41 -3.98 1.49
C LEU A 32 -5.70 -4.36 0.18
N ASP A 33 -4.66 -5.19 0.24
CA ASP A 33 -3.92 -5.66 -0.95
C ASP A 33 -4.82 -6.47 -1.91
N GLU A 34 -5.65 -7.38 -1.37
CA GLU A 34 -6.60 -8.13 -2.20
C GLU A 34 -7.62 -7.23 -2.90
N ASN A 35 -8.16 -6.25 -2.17
CA ASN A 35 -9.12 -5.30 -2.73
C ASN A 35 -8.47 -4.40 -3.78
N LEU A 36 -7.23 -3.96 -3.54
CA LEU A 36 -6.46 -3.17 -4.49
C LEU A 36 -6.21 -3.95 -5.78
N LYS A 37 -5.78 -5.21 -5.68
CA LYS A 37 -5.61 -6.11 -6.84
C LYS A 37 -6.89 -6.26 -7.66
N LYS A 38 -8.05 -6.42 -7.01
CA LYS A 38 -9.34 -6.55 -7.71
C LYS A 38 -9.70 -5.28 -8.48
N ILE A 39 -9.54 -4.11 -7.87
CA ILE A 39 -9.86 -2.82 -8.50
C ILE A 39 -8.90 -2.53 -9.66
N LEU A 40 -7.59 -2.71 -9.46
CA LEU A 40 -6.59 -2.46 -10.50
C LEU A 40 -6.76 -3.38 -11.70
N LYS A 41 -7.05 -4.67 -11.48
CA LYS A 41 -7.37 -5.62 -12.58
C LYS A 41 -8.60 -5.20 -13.38
N LYS A 42 -9.60 -4.61 -12.72
CA LYS A 42 -10.83 -4.15 -13.36
C LYS A 42 -10.62 -2.86 -14.16
N LYS A 43 -9.90 -1.88 -13.60
CA LYS A 43 -9.68 -0.56 -14.23
C LYS A 43 -8.63 -0.60 -15.35
N TYR A 44 -7.58 -1.41 -15.21
CA TYR A 44 -6.42 -1.42 -16.11
C TYR A 44 -6.15 -2.82 -16.68
N ARG A 45 -7.15 -3.40 -17.33
CA ARG A 45 -7.06 -4.73 -17.94
C ARG A 45 -5.88 -4.76 -18.93
N ASN A 46 -5.02 -5.78 -18.81
CA ASN A 46 -3.82 -5.98 -19.64
C ASN A 46 -2.74 -4.88 -19.59
N ALA A 47 -2.78 -3.98 -18.59
CA ALA A 47 -1.72 -3.00 -18.40
C ALA A 47 -0.67 -3.50 -17.40
N LYS A 48 0.60 -3.14 -17.64
CA LYS A 48 1.66 -3.25 -16.63
C LYS A 48 1.57 -2.05 -15.69
N ILE A 49 1.26 -2.33 -14.42
CA ILE A 49 1.03 -1.31 -13.38
C ILE A 49 2.18 -1.39 -12.37
N LYS A 50 2.76 -0.24 -12.04
CA LYS A 50 3.66 -0.07 -10.91
C LYS A 50 2.89 0.67 -9.82
N VAL A 51 2.82 0.08 -8.63
CA VAL A 51 2.16 0.66 -7.46
C VAL A 51 3.24 1.11 -6.49
N ASN A 52 3.29 2.40 -6.20
CA ASN A 52 4.10 2.95 -5.13
C ASN A 52 3.17 3.18 -3.92
N MET A 53 3.60 2.75 -2.75
CA MET A 53 2.86 2.94 -1.50
C MET A 53 3.68 3.84 -0.59
N SER A 54 3.04 4.90 -0.12
CA SER A 54 3.56 5.77 0.93
C SER A 54 2.65 5.64 2.15
N PHE A 55 3.24 5.72 3.33
CA PHE A 55 2.49 5.74 4.57
C PHE A 55 2.65 7.11 5.19
N ASP A 56 1.58 7.61 5.79
CA ASP A 56 1.69 8.75 6.68
C ASP A 56 2.51 8.32 7.91
N GLU A 57 3.52 9.11 8.30
CA GLU A 57 4.43 8.81 9.42
C GLU A 57 3.67 8.62 10.74
N TYR A 58 2.50 9.25 10.88
CA TYR A 58 1.62 9.08 12.04
C TYR A 58 0.81 7.79 12.03
N THR A 59 0.66 7.13 10.87
CA THR A 59 -0.11 5.89 10.70
C THR A 59 0.71 4.64 11.04
N ILE A 60 2.02 4.69 10.86
CA ILE A 60 2.91 3.58 11.22
C ILE A 60 3.30 3.73 12.69
N SER A 61 2.68 2.92 13.56
CA SER A 61 3.15 2.76 14.94
C SER A 61 4.66 2.45 14.94
N THR A 62 5.41 3.13 15.82
CA THR A 62 6.87 3.16 15.86
C THR A 62 7.55 1.78 15.83
N TRP A 63 6.87 0.70 16.24
CA TRP A 63 7.39 -0.67 16.19
C TRP A 63 7.63 -1.22 14.78
N LYS A 64 6.97 -0.68 13.74
CA LYS A 64 7.20 -1.11 12.35
C LYS A 64 8.50 -0.55 11.74
N TYR A 65 9.04 0.56 12.26
CA TYR A 65 10.38 1.02 11.89
C TYR A 65 11.46 -0.01 12.28
N MET A 66 11.22 -0.79 13.36
CA MET A 66 12.12 -1.87 13.75
C MET A 66 12.14 -3.01 12.73
N PHE A 67 11.05 -3.27 12.00
CA PHE A 67 11.02 -4.29 10.94
C PHE A 67 11.60 -3.77 9.62
N PHE A 68 11.42 -2.49 9.27
CA PHE A 68 12.06 -1.91 8.09
C PHE A 68 13.59 -1.88 8.23
N THR A 69 14.11 -1.61 9.43
CA THR A 69 15.56 -1.63 9.71
C THR A 69 16.16 -3.05 9.63
N PHE A 70 15.36 -4.11 9.82
CA PHE A 70 15.85 -5.49 9.80
C PHE A 70 15.84 -6.16 8.42
N ILE A 71 15.25 -5.54 7.39
CA ILE A 71 15.25 -6.08 6.02
C ILE A 71 16.41 -5.50 5.18
N GLU A 72 17.01 -4.38 5.59
CA GLU A 72 18.12 -3.75 4.86
C GLU A 72 19.52 -4.38 5.00
N PRO A 73 19.90 -5.19 6.02
CA PRO A 73 21.27 -5.72 6.04
C PRO A 73 21.47 -6.97 5.15
N PHE A 74 20.42 -7.55 4.55
CA PHE A 74 20.55 -8.80 3.77
C PHE A 74 20.55 -8.63 2.24
N ILE A 75 20.52 -7.40 1.74
CA ILE A 75 20.78 -7.11 0.32
C ILE A 75 21.99 -6.20 0.22
N LEU A 76 23.10 -6.62 0.81
CA LEU A 76 24.47 -6.20 0.48
C LEU A 76 25.43 -7.13 1.24
N MET A 77 25.42 -8.42 0.89
CA MET A 77 26.59 -9.30 0.99
C MET A 77 26.55 -10.35 -0.10
#